data_AF-A0A529N934-F1
#
_entry.id   AF-A0A529N934-F1
#
_cell.length_a   1.000
_cell.length_b   1.000
_cell.length_c   1.000
_cell.angle_alpha   90.00
_cell.angle_beta   90.00
_cell.angle_gamma   90.00
#
_symmetry.space_group_name_H-M   'P 1'
#
loop_
_entity.id
_entity.type
_entity.pdbx_description
1 polymer ?
#
loop_
_entity_poly.entity_id
_entity_poly.type
_entity_poly.pdbx_seq_one_letter_code
_entity_poly.pdbx_strand_id
1 'polypeptide(L)'
;VVLYAQNGKTMVKNAVWLAVIMWCVSFVIFLLMLAPAGAILWAMPGQLGGWAFVLAIVFAWAFKAAFIEPFAIASLMQVYFATIEGQVPNPDWDRRLAEASSKFRELKDKALASFGGSRWTQPAPQ
;
A
#
# COMPACT_ATOMS: atom_id res chain seq x y z
N VAL A 1 3.52 7.45 13.22
CA VAL A 1 4.55 8.15 12.40
C VAL A 1 5.97 7.86 12.89
N VAL A 2 6.27 8.07 14.17
CA VAL A 2 7.59 7.80 14.77
C VAL A 2 8.03 6.32 14.67
N LEU A 3 7.13 5.37 14.95
CA LEU A 3 7.38 3.93 14.76
C LEU A 3 7.61 3.54 13.29
N TYR A 4 7.01 4.28 12.36
CA TYR A 4 7.18 4.08 10.91
C TYR A 4 8.58 4.51 10.45
N ALA A 5 9.07 5.65 10.97
CA ALA A 5 10.42 6.13 10.71
C ALA A 5 11.49 5.22 11.33
N GLN A 6 11.22 4.69 12.54
CA GLN A 6 12.11 3.76 13.24
C GLN A 6 12.32 2.45 12.48
N ASN A 7 11.25 1.88 11.94
CA ASN A 7 11.29 0.59 11.25
C ASN A 7 11.34 0.74 9.72
N GLY A 8 11.62 1.94 9.20
CA GLY A 8 11.52 2.24 7.78
C GLY A 8 12.35 1.30 6.90
N LYS A 9 13.57 0.95 7.33
CA LYS A 9 14.44 0.03 6.58
C LYS A 9 13.86 -1.38 6.47
N THR A 10 13.31 -1.91 7.56
CA THR A 10 12.68 -3.24 7.59
C THR A 10 11.39 -3.25 6.77
N MET A 11 10.56 -2.22 6.91
CA MET A 11 9.34 -2.03 6.14
C MET A 11 9.61 -1.96 4.64
N VAL A 12 10.59 -1.16 4.22
CA VAL A 12 10.95 -1.02 2.80
C VAL A 12 11.52 -2.32 2.25
N LYS A 13 12.41 -3.00 2.98
CA LYS A 13 12.97 -4.29 2.51
C LYS A 13 11.87 -5.34 2.28
N ASN A 14 10.92 -5.43 3.21
CA ASN A 14 9.81 -6.38 3.07
C ASN A 14 8.83 -5.96 1.96
N ALA A 15 8.57 -4.66 1.81
CA ALA A 15 7.75 -4.14 0.73
C ALA A 15 8.37 -4.38 -0.66
N VAL A 16 9.69 -4.21 -0.79
CA VAL A 16 10.42 -4.51 -2.03
C VAL A 16 10.31 -6.00 -2.36
N TRP A 17 10.51 -6.88 -1.37
CA TRP A 17 10.40 -8.32 -1.61
C TRP A 17 9.00 -8.74 -2.02
N LEU A 18 7.98 -8.22 -1.33
CA LEU A 18 6.60 -8.43 -1.71
C LEU A 18 6.33 -7.91 -3.13
N ALA A 19 6.79 -6.71 -3.48
CA ALA A 19 6.62 -6.14 -4.81
C ALA A 19 7.24 -7.03 -5.91
N VAL A 20 8.42 -7.61 -5.67
CA VAL A 20 9.06 -8.54 -6.61
C VAL A 20 8.21 -9.79 -6.82
N ILE A 21 7.75 -10.43 -5.74
CA ILE A 21 6.86 -11.60 -5.83
C ILE A 21 5.59 -11.26 -6.62
N MET A 22 4.99 -10.10 -6.33
CA MET A 22 3.77 -9.65 -6.99
C MET A 22 3.97 -9.39 -8.47
N TRP A 23 5.14 -8.90 -8.86
CA TRP A 23 5.50 -8.70 -10.26
C TRP A 23 5.70 -10.04 -10.99
N CYS A 24 6.35 -11.01 -10.35
CA CYS A 24 6.46 -12.38 -10.87
C CYS A 24 5.08 -13.03 -11.05
N VAL A 25 4.20 -12.95 -10.04
CA VAL A 25 2.85 -13.51 -10.11
C VAL A 25 2.03 -12.82 -11.21
N SER A 26 2.12 -11.48 -11.31
CA SER A 26 1.49 -10.72 -12.40
C SER A 26 1.95 -11.19 -13.77
N PHE A 27 3.25 -11.43 -13.92
CA PHE A 27 3.85 -11.89 -15.17
C PHE A 27 3.39 -13.31 -15.53
N VAL A 28 3.33 -14.23 -14.56
CA VAL A 28 2.80 -15.59 -14.77
C VAL A 28 1.33 -15.53 -15.21
N ILE A 29 0.50 -14.72 -14.56
CA ILE A 29 -0.89 -14.54 -14.96
C ILE A 29 -1.01 -13.94 -16.35
N PHE A 30 -0.18 -12.96 -16.70
CA PHE A 30 -0.14 -12.40 -18.05
C PHE A 30 0.12 -13.50 -19.09
N LEU A 31 1.12 -14.37 -18.85
CA LEU A 31 1.39 -15.51 -19.73
C LEU A 31 0.21 -16.49 -19.79
N LEU A 32 -0.45 -16.78 -18.67
CA LEU A 32 -1.66 -17.61 -18.65
C LEU A 32 -2.80 -16.99 -19.45
N MET A 33 -2.94 -15.66 -19.42
CA MET A 33 -3.97 -14.92 -20.16
C MET A 33 -3.70 -14.82 -21.68
N LEU A 34 -2.48 -15.13 -22.14
CA LEU A 34 -2.21 -15.30 -23.57
C LEU A 34 -2.97 -16.50 -24.15
N ALA A 35 -3.25 -17.54 -23.36
CA ALA A 35 -3.99 -18.71 -23.82
C ALA A 35 -5.46 -18.39 -24.19
N PRO A 36 -6.30 -17.78 -23.32
CA PRO A 36 -7.66 -17.39 -23.71
C PRO A 36 -7.67 -16.30 -24.79
N ALA A 37 -6.73 -15.34 -24.78
CA ALA A 37 -6.61 -14.36 -25.85
C ALA A 37 -6.29 -15.01 -27.20
N GLY A 38 -5.39 -16.00 -27.21
CA GLY A 38 -5.04 -16.80 -28.39
C GLY A 38 -6.18 -17.70 -28.87
N ALA A 39 -6.95 -18.28 -27.95
CA ALA A 39 -8.13 -19.08 -28.29
C ALA A 39 -9.21 -18.24 -28.98
N ILE A 40 -9.48 -17.02 -28.48
CA ILE A 40 -10.41 -16.07 -29.11
C ILE A 40 -9.91 -15.68 -30.50
N LEU A 41 -8.61 -15.40 -30.65
CA LEU A 41 -8.01 -15.05 -31.93
C LEU A 41 -8.13 -16.19 -32.96
N TRP A 42 -7.90 -17.43 -32.55
CA TRP A 42 -8.05 -18.61 -33.39
C TRP A 42 -9.50 -18.84 -33.82
N ALA A 43 -10.47 -18.58 -32.94
CA ALA A 43 -11.89 -18.76 -33.22
C ALA A 43 -12.49 -17.71 -34.18
N MET A 44 -11.91 -16.51 -34.28
CA MET A 44 -12.39 -15.45 -35.19
C MET A 44 -11.25 -14.81 -36.01
N PRO A 45 -10.74 -15.51 -37.04
CA PRO A 45 -9.70 -14.98 -37.91
C PRO A 45 -10.26 -13.91 -38.89
N GLY A 46 -9.49 -12.83 -39.12
CA GLY A 46 -9.73 -11.89 -40.24
C GLY A 46 -10.01 -10.43 -39.88
N GLN A 47 -10.70 -10.13 -38.76
CA GLN A 47 -11.03 -8.74 -38.35
C GLN A 47 -10.48 -8.37 -36.94
N LEU A 48 -10.30 -9.35 -36.05
CA LEU A 48 -9.88 -9.16 -34.65
C LEU A 48 -8.38 -9.41 -34.40
N GLY A 49 -7.61 -9.69 -35.45
CA GLY A 49 -6.17 -10.00 -35.39
C GLY A 49 -5.34 -8.99 -34.61
N GLY A 50 -5.57 -7.70 -34.86
CA GLY A 50 -4.88 -6.61 -34.15
C GLY A 50 -5.42 -6.33 -32.74
N TRP A 51 -6.69 -6.69 -32.46
CA TRP A 51 -7.35 -6.39 -31.18
C TRP A 51 -7.07 -7.43 -30.09
N ALA A 52 -6.65 -8.64 -30.46
CA ALA A 52 -6.32 -9.71 -29.51
C ALA A 52 -5.20 -9.31 -28.52
N PHE A 53 -4.19 -8.57 -28.99
CA PHE A 53 -3.10 -8.07 -28.14
C PHE A 53 -3.62 -7.02 -27.14
N VAL A 54 -4.50 -6.12 -27.59
CA VAL A 54 -5.14 -5.12 -26.72
C VAL A 54 -6.01 -5.81 -25.66
N LEU A 55 -6.80 -6.80 -26.06
CA LEU A 55 -7.63 -7.61 -25.16
C LEU A 55 -6.79 -8.35 -24.12
N ALA A 56 -5.65 -8.94 -24.52
CA ALA A 56 -4.73 -9.60 -23.60
C ALA A 56 -4.17 -8.63 -22.55
N ILE A 57 -3.78 -7.42 -22.97
CA ILE A 57 -3.32 -6.36 -22.04
C ILE A 57 -4.44 -5.97 -21.07
N VAL A 58 -5.66 -5.74 -21.57
CA VAL A 58 -6.80 -5.35 -20.72
C VAL A 58 -7.15 -6.45 -19.72
N PHE A 59 -7.19 -7.71 -20.14
CA PHE A 59 -7.45 -8.84 -19.23
C PHE A 59 -6.37 -9.00 -18.18
N ALA A 60 -5.10 -8.91 -18.57
CA ALA A 60 -4.00 -8.97 -17.62
C ALA A 60 -4.03 -7.79 -16.63
N TRP A 61 -4.37 -6.59 -17.11
CA TRP A 61 -4.51 -5.42 -16.25
C TRP A 61 -5.69 -5.55 -15.29
N ALA A 62 -6.85 -6.01 -15.77
CA ALA A 62 -8.02 -6.26 -14.95
C ALA A 62 -7.75 -7.30 -13.87
N PHE A 63 -7.06 -8.40 -14.20
CA PHE A 63 -6.70 -9.42 -13.22
C PHE A 63 -5.71 -8.90 -12.18
N LYS A 64 -4.68 -8.17 -12.61
CA LYS A 64 -3.75 -7.50 -11.70
C LYS A 64 -4.50 -6.56 -10.74
N ALA A 65 -5.38 -5.71 -11.25
CA ALA A 65 -6.15 -4.77 -10.44
C ALA A 65 -7.13 -5.49 -9.48
N ALA A 66 -7.76 -6.57 -9.92
CA ALA A 66 -8.77 -7.27 -9.13
C ALA A 66 -8.19 -8.15 -8.01
N PHE A 67 -7.02 -8.75 -8.20
CA PHE A 67 -6.48 -9.74 -7.25
C PHE A 67 -5.14 -9.32 -6.63
N ILE A 68 -4.23 -8.81 -7.45
CA ILE A 68 -2.86 -8.55 -7.03
C ILE A 68 -2.81 -7.28 -6.17
N GLU A 69 -3.44 -6.19 -6.62
CA GLU A 69 -3.43 -4.94 -5.83
C GLU A 69 -4.06 -5.10 -4.43
N PRO A 70 -5.25 -5.70 -4.26
CA PRO A 70 -5.83 -5.92 -2.93
C PRO A 70 -4.98 -6.83 -2.05
N PHE A 71 -4.41 -7.90 -2.62
CA PHE A 71 -3.54 -8.82 -1.88
C PHE A 71 -2.26 -8.13 -1.40
N ALA A 72 -1.65 -7.26 -2.22
CA ALA A 72 -0.47 -6.50 -1.83
C ALA A 72 -0.76 -5.60 -0.62
N ILE A 73 -1.86 -4.85 -0.70
CA ILE A 73 -2.28 -3.93 0.36
C ILE A 73 -2.52 -4.70 1.66
N ALA A 74 -3.25 -5.83 1.59
CA ALA A 74 -3.51 -6.68 2.75
C ALA A 74 -2.21 -7.23 3.36
N SER A 75 -1.30 -7.73 2.53
CA SER A 75 -0.04 -8.32 2.97
C SER A 75 0.89 -7.28 3.61
N LEU A 76 1.02 -6.09 3.03
CA LEU A 76 1.79 -4.99 3.61
C LEU A 76 1.21 -4.54 4.95
N MET A 77 -0.11 -4.48 5.05
CA MET A 77 -0.80 -4.10 6.28
C MET A 77 -0.55 -5.12 7.41
N GLN A 78 -0.60 -6.41 7.11
CA GLN A 78 -0.28 -7.47 8.08
C GLN A 78 1.16 -7.37 8.57
N VAL A 79 2.14 -7.21 7.67
CA VAL A 79 3.55 -7.03 8.03
C VAL A 79 3.74 -5.79 8.89
N TYR A 80 3.10 -4.68 8.52
CA TYR A 80 3.16 -3.43 9.26
C TYR A 80 2.70 -3.64 10.70
N PHE A 81 1.49 -4.18 10.89
CA PHE A 81 0.93 -4.40 12.22
C PHE A 81 1.77 -5.35 13.06
N ALA A 82 2.23 -6.47 12.48
CA ALA A 82 3.09 -7.41 13.18
C ALA A 82 4.45 -6.81 13.59
N THR A 83 5.01 -5.88 12.80
CA THR A 83 6.30 -5.27 13.12
C THR A 83 6.21 -4.20 14.20
N ILE A 84 5.11 -3.45 14.25
CA ILE A 84 4.92 -2.39 15.26
C ILE A 84 4.35 -2.90 16.58
N GLU A 85 3.91 -4.16 16.64
CA GLU A 85 3.33 -4.76 17.83
C GLU A 85 4.34 -4.75 18.99
N GLY A 86 3.94 -4.18 20.13
CA GLY A 86 4.79 -4.07 21.33
C GLY A 86 5.86 -2.97 21.29
N GLN A 87 5.97 -2.17 20.22
CA GLN A 87 6.96 -1.09 20.16
C GLN A 87 6.47 0.20 20.81
N VAL A 88 7.33 0.83 21.61
CA VAL A 88 7.09 2.16 22.18
C VAL A 88 7.80 3.21 21.31
N PRO A 89 7.15 4.32 20.94
CA PRO A 89 7.78 5.37 20.14
C PRO A 89 9.06 5.92 20.79
N ASN A 90 10.22 5.68 20.17
CA ASN A 90 11.48 6.28 20.64
C ASN A 90 11.51 7.82 20.41
N PRO A 91 11.80 8.62 21.45
CA PRO A 91 11.80 10.09 21.42
C PRO A 91 12.87 10.73 20.53
N ASP A 92 14.00 10.07 20.27
CA ASP A 92 15.06 10.61 19.39
C ASP A 92 14.58 10.74 17.94
N TRP A 93 13.76 9.80 17.48
CA TRP A 93 13.17 9.85 16.15
C TRP A 93 12.06 10.88 16.03
N ASP A 94 11.33 11.15 17.11
CA ASP A 94 10.37 12.25 17.18
C ASP A 94 11.09 13.61 16.98
N ARG A 95 12.25 13.78 17.62
CA ARG A 95 13.10 14.96 17.42
C ARG A 95 13.63 15.07 15.99
N ARG A 96 14.17 13.98 15.42
CA ARG A 96 14.64 13.95 14.03
C ARG A 96 13.54 14.29 13.03
N LEU A 97 12.33 13.78 13.24
CA LEU A 97 11.18 14.05 12.37
C LEU A 97 10.71 15.52 12.48
N ALA A 98 10.72 16.09 13.69
CA ALA A 98 10.38 17.49 13.91
C ALA A 98 11.40 18.46 13.30
N GLU A 99 12.69 18.10 13.32
CA GLU A 99 13.75 18.88 12.65
C GLU A 99 13.67 18.75 11.12
N ALA A 100 13.38 17.56 10.60
CA ALA A 100 13.35 17.30 9.17
C ALA A 100 12.04 17.75 8.47
N SER A 101 10.93 17.89 9.18
CA SER A 101 9.62 18.19 8.57
C SER A 101 8.75 19.14 9.39
N SER A 102 8.51 20.34 8.85
CA SER A 102 7.57 21.32 9.42
C SER A 102 6.13 20.79 9.51
N LYS A 103 5.73 19.92 8.57
CA LYS A 103 4.40 19.30 8.57
C LYS A 103 4.21 18.28 9.67
N PHE A 104 5.26 17.53 10.01
CA PHE A 104 5.23 16.67 11.18
C PHE A 104 5.04 17.47 12.46
N ARG A 105 5.72 18.63 12.57
CA ARG A 105 5.59 19.54 13.71
C ARG A 105 4.17 20.10 13.83
N GLU A 106 3.61 20.63 12.75
CA GLU A 106 2.21 21.12 12.73
C GLU A 106 1.21 20.03 13.16
N LEU A 107 1.39 18.78 12.71
CA LEU A 107 0.54 17.65 13.08
C LEU A 107 0.63 17.32 14.58
N LYS A 108 1.85 17.31 15.12
CA LYS A 108 2.09 17.08 16.55
C LYS A 108 1.45 18.18 17.41
N ASP A 109 1.64 19.43 17.02
CA ASP A 109 1.07 20.59 17.73
C ASP A 109 -0.47 20.54 17.74
N LYS A 110 -1.10 20.19 16.61
CA LYS A 110 -2.57 19.99 16.52
C LYS A 110 -3.07 18.83 17.38
N ALA A 111 -2.33 17.71 17.42
CA ALA A 111 -2.70 16.57 18.25
C ALA A 111 -2.64 16.95 19.74
N LEU A 112 -1.57 17.61 20.19
CA LEU A 112 -1.44 18.09 21.56
C LEU A 112 -2.53 19.11 21.93
N ALA A 113 -2.86 20.03 21.02
CA ALA A 113 -3.97 20.98 21.21
C ALA A 113 -5.33 20.28 21.33
N SER A 114 -5.54 19.19 20.59
CA SER A 114 -6.78 18.40 20.65
C SER A 114 -6.90 17.60 21.95
N PHE A 115 -5.79 17.09 22.50
CA PHE A 115 -5.78 16.41 23.81
C PHE A 115 -5.88 17.39 24.99
N GLY A 116 -5.31 18.59 24.88
CA GLY A 116 -5.44 19.66 25.88
C GLY A 116 -6.81 20.34 25.90
N GLY A 117 -7.60 20.17 24.84
CA GLY A 117 -8.97 20.69 24.73
C GLY A 117 -10.07 19.70 25.10
N SER A 118 -9.79 18.72 25.98
CA SER A 118 -10.82 17.81 26.48
C SER A 118 -11.90 18.60 27.23
N ARG A 119 -12.99 18.86 26.52
CA ARG A 119 -14.23 19.55 26.91
C ARG A 119 -15.02 18.85 28.04
N TRP A 120 -14.37 17.96 28.81
CA TRP A 120 -15.01 17.09 29.81
C TRP A 120 -14.75 17.51 31.26
N THR A 121 -14.08 18.63 31.52
CA THR A 121 -13.90 19.20 32.86
C THR A 121 -14.28 20.68 32.91
N GLN A 122 -15.53 21.00 32.58
CA GLN A 122 -16.11 22.30 32.93
C GLN A 122 -17.12 22.05 34.07
N PRO A 123 -16.85 22.50 35.31
CA PRO A 123 -17.84 22.44 36.37
C PRO A 123 -19.03 23.32 35.96
N ALA A 124 -20.26 22.83 36.17
CA ALA A 124 -21.47 23.59 35.88
C ALA A 124 -21.45 24.94 36.62
N PRO A 125 -21.77 26.08 35.96
CA PRO A 125 -21.87 27.36 36.64
C PRO A 125 -23.06 27.35 37.59
N GLN A 126 -22.81 27.81 38.82
CA GLN A 126 -23.78 27.96 39.92
C GLN A 126 -24.72 29.14 39.69
#